data_AF-A0A0C9ZDW6-F1
#
_entry.id   AF-A0A0C9ZDW6-F1
#
_cell.length_a   1.000
_cell.length_b   1.000
_cell.length_c   1.000
_cell.angle_alpha   90.00
_cell.angle_beta   90.00
_cell.angle_gamma   90.00
#
_symmetry.space_group_name_H-M   'P 1'
#
loop_
_entity.id
_entity.type
_entity.pdbx_description
1 polymer ?
#
loop_
_entity_poly.entity_id
_entity_poly.type
_entity_poly.pdbx_seq_one_letter_code
_entity_poly.pdbx_strand_id
1 'polypeptide(L)'
;ATAIVALTDELCIPNLLDLVQAFLIRQLYPEDTCDPTEIPYLEYPRYKGRISIYNSAISMFYALSDPSGIGGMHCEYICAVPTW
;
A
#
# COMPACT_ATOMS: atom_id res chain seq x y z
N ALA A 1 10.69 -9.22 -12.52
CA ALA A 1 11.23 -8.59 -11.30
C ALA A 1 11.39 -7.06 -11.44
N THR A 2 10.67 -6.41 -12.36
CA THR A 2 10.85 -4.99 -12.72
C THR A 2 9.89 -4.05 -11.98
N ALA A 3 8.70 -4.52 -11.58
CA ALA A 3 7.67 -3.69 -10.96
C ALA A 3 8.07 -3.11 -9.59
N ILE A 4 8.69 -3.90 -8.70
CA ILE A 4 9.18 -3.41 -7.39
C ILE A 4 10.20 -2.29 -7.58
N VAL A 5 11.12 -2.44 -8.53
CA VAL A 5 12.20 -1.47 -8.74
C VAL A 5 11.61 -0.16 -9.29
N ALA A 6 10.68 -0.25 -10.24
CA ALA A 6 9.97 0.93 -10.75
C ALA A 6 9.18 1.64 -9.64
N LEU A 7 8.47 0.89 -8.79
CA LEU A 7 7.74 1.44 -7.64
C LEU A 7 8.64 2.07 -6.58
N THR A 8 9.83 1.50 -6.37
CA THR A 8 10.83 2.03 -5.43
C THR A 8 11.25 3.43 -5.86
N ASP A 9 11.45 3.64 -7.16
CA ASP A 9 11.80 4.93 -7.76
C ASP A 9 10.61 5.90 -7.75
N GLU A 10 9.42 5.45 -8.18
CA GLU A 10 8.21 6.27 -8.25
C GLU A 10 7.75 6.78 -6.86
N LEU A 11 7.86 5.94 -5.83
CA LEU A 11 7.46 6.29 -4.46
C LEU A 11 8.60 6.94 -3.66
N CYS A 12 9.82 6.98 -4.19
CA CYS A 12 11.02 7.40 -3.46
C CYS A 12 11.28 6.62 -2.15
N ILE A 13 11.01 5.31 -2.15
CA ILE A 13 11.19 4.43 -0.99
C ILE A 13 12.23 3.34 -1.32
N PRO A 14 13.53 3.55 -1.04
CA PRO A 14 14.59 2.64 -1.46
C PRO A 14 14.52 1.24 -0.82
N ASN A 15 13.91 1.13 0.36
CA ASN A 15 13.74 -0.11 1.12
C ASN A 15 12.32 -0.71 0.98
N LEU A 16 11.60 -0.38 -0.10
CA LEU A 16 10.22 -0.84 -0.32
C LEU A 16 10.10 -2.37 -0.28
N LEU A 17 11.08 -3.09 -0.80
CA LEU A 17 11.10 -4.55 -0.78
C LEU A 17 11.11 -5.11 0.65
N ASP A 18 11.90 -4.50 1.53
CA ASP A 18 12.04 -4.92 2.93
C ASP A 18 10.74 -4.64 3.70
N LEU A 19 10.10 -3.50 3.42
CA LEU A 19 8.80 -3.15 4.01
C LEU A 19 7.69 -4.12 3.57
N VAL A 20 7.65 -4.47 2.28
CA VAL A 20 6.70 -5.48 1.76
C VAL A 20 6.94 -6.83 2.42
N GLN A 21 8.20 -7.23 2.62
CA GLN A 21 8.55 -8.46 3.29
C GLN A 21 8.11 -8.45 4.76
N ALA A 22 8.43 -7.41 5.51
CA ALA A 22 8.01 -7.23 6.90
C ALA A 22 6.48 -7.27 7.04
N PHE A 23 5.76 -6.61 6.13
CA PHE A 23 4.30 -6.65 6.07
C PHE A 23 3.78 -8.07 5.88
N LEU A 24 4.34 -8.83 4.92
CA LEU A 24 3.91 -10.20 4.65
C LEU A 24 4.20 -11.15 5.82
N ILE A 25 5.36 -11.02 6.47
CA ILE A 25 5.69 -11.79 7.68
C ILE A 25 4.64 -11.54 8.76
N ARG A 26 4.29 -10.27 9.01
CA ARG A 26 3.28 -9.90 10.01
C ARG A 26 1.87 -10.41 9.67
N GLN A 27 1.54 -10.54 8.39
CA GLN A 27 0.27 -11.14 7.96
C GLN A 27 0.26 -12.67 8.10
N LEU A 28 1.40 -13.34 7.87
CA LEU A 28 1.50 -14.79 7.89
C LEU A 28 1.65 -15.36 9.31
N TYR A 29 2.26 -14.58 10.21
CA TYR A 29 2.52 -14.94 11.61
C TYR A 29 1.96 -13.86 12.56
N PRO A 30 0.63 -13.74 12.68
CA PRO A 30 0.01 -12.68 13.50
C PRO A 30 0.25 -12.86 15.01
N GLU A 31 0.54 -14.08 15.45
CA GLU A 31 0.84 -14.41 16.86
C GLU A 31 2.33 -14.19 17.21
N ASP A 32 3.19 -14.01 16.20
CA ASP A 32 4.59 -13.71 16.41
C ASP A 32 4.73 -12.22 16.76
N THR A 33 5.17 -11.96 17.98
CA THR A 33 5.39 -10.60 18.50
C THR A 33 6.76 -10.05 18.15
N CYS A 34 7.61 -10.85 17.49
CA CYS A 34 8.91 -10.40 17.03
C CYS A 34 8.76 -9.29 15.99
N ASP A 35 9.60 -8.26 16.08
CA ASP A 35 9.65 -7.23 15.05
C ASP A 35 10.23 -7.86 13.77
N PRO A 36 9.46 -7.91 12.66
CA PRO A 36 9.95 -8.49 11.41
C PRO A 36 11.19 -7.79 10.85
N THR A 37 11.46 -6.56 11.29
CA THR A 37 12.63 -5.76 10.91
C THR A 37 13.91 -6.21 11.63
N GLU A 38 13.77 -6.86 12.79
CA GLU A 38 14.89 -7.38 13.58
C GLU A 38 15.27 -8.81 13.18
N ILE A 39 14.40 -9.50 12.44
CA ILE A 39 14.63 -10.87 12.01
C ILE A 39 15.68 -10.89 10.88
N PRO A 40 16.75 -11.69 10.99
CA PRO A 40 17.78 -11.75 9.96
C PRO A 40 17.21 -12.08 8.59
N TYR A 41 17.60 -11.31 7.56
CA TYR A 41 17.24 -11.54 6.14
C TYR A 41 17.49 -12.96 5.61
N LEU A 42 18.25 -13.78 6.36
CA LEU A 42 18.56 -15.17 6.02
C LEU A 42 17.44 -16.14 6.42
N GLU A 43 16.61 -15.80 7.41
CA GLU A 43 15.55 -16.68 7.93
C GLU A 43 14.27 -16.64 7.07
N TYR A 44 14.01 -15.52 6.38
CA TYR A 44 12.83 -15.39 5.53
C TYR A 44 13.17 -15.30 4.03
N PRO A 45 12.50 -16.09 3.18
CA PRO A 45 12.70 -16.01 1.74
C PRO A 45 12.26 -14.65 1.22
N ARG A 46 13.13 -14.00 0.42
CA ARG A 46 12.80 -12.75 -0.28
C ARG A 46 11.50 -12.90 -1.06
N TYR A 47 10.69 -11.85 -1.09
CA TYR A 47 9.47 -11.81 -1.89
C TYR A 47 9.80 -12.04 -3.38
N LYS A 48 9.24 -13.11 -3.96
CA LYS A 48 9.36 -13.47 -5.39
C LYS A 48 8.03 -13.35 -6.15
N GLY A 49 7.00 -12.81 -5.51
CA GLY A 49 5.67 -12.70 -6.09
C GLY A 49 5.57 -11.64 -7.21
N ARG A 50 4.42 -11.62 -7.89
CA ARG A 50 4.08 -10.56 -8.84
C ARG A 50 3.33 -9.45 -8.11
N ILE A 51 3.67 -8.21 -8.42
CA ILE A 51 2.94 -7.03 -7.95
C ILE A 51 2.03 -6.55 -9.06
N SER A 52 0.77 -6.36 -8.71
CA SER A 52 -0.21 -5.64 -9.53
C SER A 52 -0.40 -4.26 -8.94
N ILE A 53 -0.38 -3.23 -9.80
CA ILE A 53 -0.53 -1.82 -9.41
C ILE A 53 -1.93 -1.38 -9.82
N TYR A 54 -2.67 -0.79 -8.87
CA TYR A 54 -3.99 -0.21 -9.12
C TYR A 54 -3.94 1.25 -8.68
N ASN A 55 -3.92 2.15 -9.65
CA ASN A 55 -3.87 3.58 -9.37
C ASN A 55 -5.25 4.06 -8.93
N SER A 56 -5.31 4.71 -7.78
CA SER A 56 -6.53 5.35 -7.30
C SER A 56 -6.21 6.63 -6.55
N ALA A 57 -7.21 7.51 -6.44
CA ALA A 57 -7.16 8.73 -5.67
C ALA A 57 -8.43 8.85 -4.84
N ILE A 58 -8.33 9.53 -3.69
CA ILE A 58 -9.48 9.82 -2.82
C ILE A 58 -9.68 11.34 -2.83
N SER A 59 -10.91 11.77 -3.13
CA SER A 59 -11.32 13.17 -3.06
C SER A 59 -12.26 13.35 -1.88
N MET A 60 -11.83 14.12 -0.87
CA MET A 60 -12.68 14.52 0.24
C MET A 60 -13.04 16.00 0.09
N PHE A 61 -14.34 16.31 0.05
CA PHE A 61 -14.82 17.69 -0.10
C PHE A 61 -16.11 17.93 0.67
N TYR A 62 -16.37 19.19 1.00
CA TYR A 62 -17.64 19.61 1.60
C TYR A 62 -18.60 20.08 0.52
N ALA A 63 -19.77 19.45 0.42
CA ALA A 63 -20.83 19.91 -0.47
C ALA A 63 -21.73 20.89 0.27
N LEU A 64 -21.57 22.20 0.00
CA LEU A 64 -22.40 23.24 0.61
C LEU A 64 -23.90 23.08 0.34
N SER A 65 -24.28 22.31 -0.69
CA SER A 65 -25.65 22.07 -1.10
C SER A 65 -26.33 20.87 -0.42
N ASP A 66 -25.60 20.06 0.35
CA ASP A 66 -26.17 18.90 1.05
C ASP A 66 -26.18 19.13 2.58
N PRO A 67 -27.25 19.72 3.14
CA PRO A 67 -27.39 19.92 4.58
C PRO A 67 -27.72 18.64 5.36
N SER A 68 -27.86 17.47 4.69
CA SER A 68 -28.43 16.26 5.29
C SER A 68 -27.43 15.18 5.72
N GLY A 69 -26.13 15.33 5.45
CA GLY A 69 -25.06 14.52 6.04
C GLY A 69 -24.46 15.20 7.27
N ILE A 70 -24.07 14.43 8.30
CA ILE A 70 -23.46 14.90 9.56
C ILE A 70 -22.17 15.70 9.25
N GLY A 71 -22.30 16.99 8.91
CA GLY A 71 -21.21 17.90 8.52
C GLY A 71 -21.05 18.19 7.02
N GLY A 72 -21.85 17.64 6.10
CA GLY A 72 -21.75 17.94 4.66
C GLY A 72 -20.46 17.47 3.95
N MET A 73 -19.70 16.55 4.58
CA MET A 73 -18.44 16.00 4.05
C MET A 73 -18.71 14.78 3.18
N HIS A 74 -18.22 14.81 1.94
CA HIS A 74 -18.25 13.71 0.97
C HIS A 74 -16.85 13.15 0.75
N CYS A 75 -16.79 11.87 0.42
CA CYS A 75 -15.57 11.15 0.09
C CYS A 75 -15.83 10.30 -1.16
N GLU A 76 -15.11 10.59 -2.24
CA GLU A 76 -15.22 9.88 -3.51
C GLU A 76 -13.91 9.14 -3.83
N TYR A 77 -14.03 7.91 -4.31
CA TYR A 77 -12.90 7.10 -4.78
C TYR A 77 -12.82 7.16 -6.31
N ILE A 78 -11.70 7.64 -6.82
CA ILE A 78 -11.42 7.74 -8.25
C ILE A 78 -10.41 6.65 -8.60
N CYS A 79 -10.82 5.64 -9.36
CA CYS A 79 -9.94 4.59 -9.82
C CYS A 79 -9.44 4.93 -11.24
N ALA A 80 -8.13 4.95 -11.44
CA ALA A 80 -7.53 5.12 -12.75
C ALA A 80 -7.33 3.76 -13.41
N VAL A 81 -7.84 3.61 -14.64
CA VAL A 81 -7.52 2.48 -15.50
C VAL A 81 -6.42 2.96 -16.46
N PRO A 82 -5.19 2.39 -16.40
CA PRO A 82 -4.09 2.84 -17.25
C PRO A 82 -4.29 2.53 -18.75
N THR A 83 -5.35 1.80 -19.10
CA THR A 83 -5.74 1.51 -20.49
C THR A 83 -7.02 2.27 -20.84
N TRP A 84 -6.86 3.33 -21.63
CA TRP A 84 -7.85 3.86 -22.58
C TRP A 84 -8.48 2.77 -23.46
#